data_AF-A0AAU5WXF0-F1
#
_entry.id   AF-A0AAU5WXF0-F1
#
_cell.length_a   1.000
_cell.length_b   1.000
_cell.length_c   1.000
_cell.angle_alpha   90.00
_cell.angle_beta   90.00
_cell.angle_gamma   90.00
#
_symmetry.space_group_name_H-M   'P 1'
#
loop_
_entity.id
_entity.type
_entity.pdbx_description
1 polymer ?
#
loop_
_entity_poly.entity_id
_entity_poly.type
_entity_poly.pdbx_seq_one_letter_code
_entity_poly.pdbx_strand_id
1 'polypeptide(L)'
;MNSGAAAERKRPLMGCLTVGLFLSSALFAGLMLLFSSLATVEAESPEDFPGLRDNNSDIALIFLALAVLVTVVLGILVVAFRRSHIARTVAGTTVCGLLLAVAAYRSYTLIPMLKCGHNAVARQPGGSYECRDR
;
A
#
# COMPACT_ATOMS: atom_id res chain seq x y z
N MET A 1 -5.26 12.83 58.01
CA MET A 1 -6.00 12.46 56.78
C MET A 1 -5.30 13.11 55.60
N ASN A 2 -4.47 12.35 54.86
CA ASN A 2 -3.83 12.77 53.61
C ASN A 2 -3.98 11.62 52.60
N SER A 3 -5.11 11.58 51.91
CA SER A 3 -5.36 10.67 50.77
C SER A 3 -5.48 11.51 49.51
N GLY A 4 -4.36 11.72 48.82
CA GLY A 4 -4.31 12.53 47.60
C GLY A 4 -3.24 12.10 46.60
N ALA A 5 -2.71 10.88 46.70
CA ALA A 5 -1.60 10.41 45.86
C ALA A 5 -1.95 9.11 45.14
N ALA A 6 -2.92 9.13 44.22
CA ALA A 6 -3.22 7.93 43.42
C ALA A 6 -3.93 8.22 42.10
N ALA A 7 -3.53 9.23 41.33
CA ALA A 7 -4.07 9.38 39.98
C ALA A 7 -3.17 10.24 39.08
N GLU A 8 -2.01 9.74 38.63
CA GLU A 8 -1.42 10.20 37.35
C GLU A 8 -0.11 9.47 37.01
N ARG A 9 -0.17 8.27 36.40
CA ARG A 9 1.01 7.73 35.67
C ARG A 9 0.73 6.58 34.69
N LYS A 10 -0.32 6.66 33.85
CA LYS A 10 -0.57 5.64 32.79
C LYS A 10 -0.63 6.22 31.36
N ARG A 11 0.01 7.36 31.08
CA ARG A 11 -0.04 8.01 29.75
C ARG A 11 1.11 7.70 28.78
N PRO A 12 2.37 7.41 29.17
CA PRO A 12 3.47 7.34 28.19
C PRO A 12 3.53 6.02 27.39
N LEU A 13 3.03 4.91 27.96
CA LEU A 13 3.13 3.58 27.32
C LEU A 13 2.27 3.48 26.04
N MET A 14 1.09 4.11 26.05
CA MET A 14 0.14 3.99 24.94
C MET A 14 0.62 4.75 23.71
N GLY A 15 1.28 5.90 23.87
CA GLY A 15 1.78 6.72 22.76
C GLY A 15 2.94 6.07 21.97
N CYS A 16 3.84 5.36 22.66
CA CYS A 16 4.93 4.64 22.00
C CYS A 16 4.40 3.46 21.15
N LEU A 17 3.41 2.73 21.69
CA LEU A 17 2.74 1.64 20.99
C LEU A 17 2.03 2.12 19.72
N THR A 18 1.32 3.25 19.77
CA THR A 18 0.59 3.77 18.60
C THR A 18 1.53 4.22 17.47
N VAL A 19 2.65 4.85 17.82
CA VAL A 19 3.67 5.24 16.82
C VAL A 19 4.32 4.00 16.21
N GLY A 20 4.67 3.01 17.03
CA GLY A 20 5.22 1.74 16.55
C GLY A 20 4.28 1.03 15.58
N LEU A 21 3.00 0.93 15.93
CA LEU A 21 1.97 0.32 15.07
C LEU A 21 1.78 1.10 13.77
N PHE A 22 1.82 2.44 13.82
CA PHE A 22 1.70 3.26 12.63
C PHE A 22 2.87 3.03 11.67
N LEU A 23 4.11 3.06 12.18
CA LEU A 23 5.31 2.86 11.37
C LEU A 23 5.38 1.46 10.78
N SER A 24 5.08 0.42 11.56
CA SER A 24 5.10 -0.96 11.07
C SER A 24 4.02 -1.20 10.02
N SER A 25 2.82 -0.67 10.21
CA SER A 25 1.72 -0.79 9.24
C SER A 25 2.01 -0.04 7.94
N ALA A 26 2.56 1.18 8.03
CA ALA A 26 2.96 1.95 6.86
C ALA A 26 4.10 1.28 6.10
N LEU A 27 5.09 0.73 6.81
CA LEU A 27 6.18 -0.05 6.22
C LEU A 27 5.63 -1.29 5.50
N PHE A 28 4.76 -2.05 6.15
CA PHE A 28 4.15 -3.23 5.56
C PHE A 28 3.36 -2.88 4.29
N ALA A 29 2.53 -1.83 4.32
CA ALA A 29 1.80 -1.37 3.14
C ALA A 29 2.76 -0.95 2.00
N GLY A 30 3.85 -0.24 2.33
CA GLY A 30 4.89 0.13 1.37
C GLY A 30 5.57 -1.10 0.74
N LEU A 31 5.89 -2.13 1.54
CA LEU A 31 6.45 -3.38 1.04
C LEU A 31 5.48 -4.13 0.12
N MET A 32 4.18 -4.13 0.43
CA MET A 32 3.17 -4.74 -0.44
C MET A 32 3.07 -4.00 -1.78
N LEU A 33 3.14 -2.67 -1.79
CA LEU A 33 3.20 -1.89 -3.04
C LEU A 33 4.48 -2.18 -3.84
N LEU A 34 5.61 -2.38 -3.15
CA LEU A 34 6.86 -2.79 -3.78
C LEU A 34 6.74 -4.18 -4.41
N PHE A 35 6.18 -5.16 -3.72
CA PHE A 35 5.98 -6.51 -4.29
C PHE A 35 5.00 -6.51 -5.46
N SER A 36 3.93 -5.71 -5.39
CA SER A 36 3.01 -5.50 -6.52
C SER A 36 3.76 -4.96 -7.76
N SER A 37 4.71 -4.05 -7.54
CA SER A 37 5.58 -3.50 -8.58
C SER A 37 6.54 -4.54 -9.15
N LEU A 38 7.19 -5.32 -8.29
CA LEU A 38 8.16 -6.34 -8.70
C LEU A 38 7.49 -7.46 -9.47
N ALA A 39 6.25 -7.83 -9.13
CA ALA A 39 5.52 -8.85 -9.85
C ALA A 39 5.24 -8.47 -11.32
N THR A 40 5.20 -7.16 -11.64
CA THR A 40 4.85 -6.66 -12.98
C THR A 40 6.02 -5.99 -13.71
N VAL A 41 7.20 -5.91 -13.11
CA VAL A 41 8.34 -5.13 -13.63
C VAL A 41 8.76 -5.56 -15.04
N GLU A 42 8.76 -6.87 -15.32
CA GLU A 42 9.11 -7.40 -16.62
C GLU A 42 8.09 -7.03 -17.69
N ALA A 43 6.80 -7.03 -17.36
CA ALA A 43 5.73 -6.65 -18.27
C ALA A 43 5.65 -5.12 -18.46
N GLU A 44 6.06 -4.33 -17.47
CA GLU A 44 6.04 -2.87 -17.54
C GLU A 44 7.28 -2.26 -18.21
N SER A 45 8.39 -2.98 -18.37
CA SER A 45 9.66 -2.43 -18.88
C SER A 45 10.10 -3.11 -20.19
N PRO A 46 9.45 -2.80 -21.33
CA PRO A 46 9.68 -3.51 -22.60
C PRO A 46 11.07 -3.27 -23.18
N GLU A 47 11.70 -2.14 -22.83
CA GLU A 47 13.06 -1.80 -23.25
C GLU A 47 14.10 -2.71 -22.56
N ASP A 48 13.84 -3.06 -21.29
CA ASP A 48 14.72 -3.92 -20.50
C ASP A 48 14.39 -5.42 -20.70
N PHE A 49 13.12 -5.74 -20.98
CA PHE A 49 12.61 -7.10 -21.13
C PHE A 49 11.77 -7.26 -22.41
N PRO A 50 12.41 -7.30 -23.59
CA PRO A 50 11.68 -7.45 -24.86
C PRO A 50 11.02 -8.83 -24.97
N GLY A 51 9.82 -8.89 -25.56
CA GLY A 51 9.11 -10.14 -25.89
C GLY A 51 7.91 -10.47 -24.99
N LEU A 52 7.41 -11.71 -25.08
CA LEU A 52 6.28 -12.20 -24.28
C LEU A 52 6.70 -12.41 -22.82
N ARG A 53 5.85 -11.96 -21.90
CA ARG A 53 6.05 -12.06 -20.45
C ARG A 53 4.89 -12.76 -19.77
N ASP A 54 5.17 -13.39 -18.64
CA ASP A 54 4.15 -14.01 -17.80
C ASP A 54 3.28 -12.92 -17.18
N ASN A 55 1.96 -13.10 -17.26
CA ASN A 55 1.03 -12.16 -16.66
C ASN A 55 0.85 -12.44 -15.17
N ASN A 56 1.66 -11.78 -14.35
CA ASN A 56 1.56 -11.83 -12.90
C ASN A 56 0.63 -10.74 -12.34
N SER A 57 -0.25 -10.14 -13.16
CA SER A 57 -1.17 -9.07 -12.72
C SER A 57 -2.06 -9.51 -11.56
N ASP A 58 -2.47 -10.77 -11.52
CA ASP A 58 -3.33 -11.29 -10.46
C ASP A 58 -2.60 -11.32 -9.11
N ILE A 59 -1.36 -11.79 -9.10
CA ILE A 59 -0.50 -11.80 -7.91
C ILE A 59 -0.23 -10.36 -7.45
N ALA A 60 0.09 -9.47 -8.40
CA ALA A 60 0.31 -8.07 -8.11
C ALA A 60 -0.93 -7.38 -7.51
N LEU A 61 -2.14 -7.77 -7.94
CA LEU A 61 -3.41 -7.28 -7.41
C LEU A 61 -3.68 -7.76 -5.98
N ILE A 62 -3.27 -8.99 -5.63
CA ILE A 62 -3.35 -9.50 -4.25
C ILE A 62 -2.50 -8.63 -3.32
N PHE A 63 -1.23 -8.36 -3.68
CA PHE A 63 -0.38 -7.49 -2.88
C PHE A 63 -0.95 -6.07 -2.76
N LEU A 64 -1.48 -5.53 -3.86
CA LEU A 64 -2.10 -4.21 -3.89
C LEU A 64 -3.32 -4.15 -2.95
N ALA A 65 -4.18 -5.17 -2.97
CA ALA A 65 -5.36 -5.25 -2.11
C ALA A 65 -4.97 -5.28 -0.62
N LEU A 66 -3.92 -6.03 -0.26
CA LEU A 66 -3.40 -6.05 1.11
C LEU A 66 -2.85 -4.69 1.54
N ALA A 67 -2.13 -3.99 0.66
CA ALA A 67 -1.63 -2.65 0.93
C ALA A 67 -2.77 -1.66 1.21
N VAL A 68 -3.81 -1.68 0.37
CA VAL A 68 -5.00 -0.83 0.52
C VAL A 68 -5.72 -1.14 1.82
N LEU A 69 -5.97 -2.42 2.12
CA LEU A 69 -6.65 -2.83 3.34
C LEU A 69 -5.94 -2.29 4.59
N VAL A 70 -4.62 -2.51 4.69
CA VAL A 70 -3.81 -2.04 5.82
C VAL A 70 -3.83 -0.51 5.91
N THR A 71 -3.72 0.19 4.77
CA THR A 71 -3.71 1.65 4.72
C THR A 71 -5.06 2.24 5.17
N VAL A 72 -6.18 1.64 4.75
CA VAL A 72 -7.53 2.07 5.12
C VAL A 72 -7.77 1.87 6.62
N VAL A 73 -7.45 0.68 7.15
CA VAL A 73 -7.55 0.40 8.59
C VAL A 73 -6.71 1.38 9.39
N LEU A 74 -5.47 1.64 8.96
CA LEU A 74 -4.59 2.61 9.61
C LEU A 74 -5.17 4.03 9.57
N GLY A 75 -5.71 4.45 8.43
CA GLY A 75 -6.37 5.74 8.27
C GLY A 75 -7.53 5.91 9.24
N ILE A 76 -8.41 4.92 9.35
CA ILE A 76 -9.53 4.93 10.30
C ILE A 76 -9.03 5.07 11.74
N LEU A 77 -7.98 4.34 12.12
CA LEU A 77 -7.39 4.43 13.46
C LEU A 77 -6.78 5.81 13.73
N VAL A 78 -5.99 6.36 12.80
CA VAL A 78 -5.45 7.73 12.90
C VAL A 78 -6.56 8.75 13.10
N VAL A 79 -7.71 8.54 12.44
CA VAL A 79 -8.89 9.39 12.53
C VAL A 79 -9.67 9.21 13.85
N ALA A 80 -9.79 7.99 14.36
CA ALA A 80 -10.47 7.73 15.62
C ALA A 80 -9.67 8.27 16.83
N PHE A 81 -8.34 8.24 16.77
CA PHE A 81 -7.45 8.62 17.88
C PHE A 81 -6.94 10.08 17.81
N ARG A 82 -7.63 10.97 17.08
CA ARG A 82 -7.27 12.40 16.86
C ARG A 82 -7.12 13.28 18.12
N ARG A 83 -7.39 12.74 19.32
CA ARG A 83 -7.68 13.53 20.53
C ARG A 83 -6.54 14.37 21.12
N SER A 84 -5.27 14.30 20.68
CA SER A 84 -4.23 15.13 21.33
C SER A 84 -3.00 15.59 20.52
N HIS A 85 -2.84 15.23 19.24
CA HIS A 85 -1.63 15.61 18.49
C HIS A 85 -1.93 15.85 17.01
N ILE A 86 -2.30 17.10 16.68
CA ILE A 86 -2.55 17.56 15.30
C ILE A 86 -1.41 17.15 14.35
N ALA A 87 -0.15 17.32 14.79
CA ALA A 87 1.02 16.95 14.00
C ALA A 87 1.06 15.45 13.62
N ARG A 88 0.68 14.54 14.53
CA ARG A 88 0.60 13.10 14.24
C ARG A 88 -0.54 12.79 13.28
N THR A 89 -1.67 13.47 13.43
CA THR A 89 -2.81 13.30 12.53
C THR A 89 -2.45 13.72 11.11
N VAL A 90 -1.84 14.89 10.95
CA VAL A 90 -1.41 15.41 9.64
C VAL A 90 -0.40 14.48 8.97
N ALA A 91 0.62 14.04 9.72
CA ALA A 91 1.60 13.09 9.19
C ALA A 91 0.94 11.77 8.77
N GLY A 92 0.06 11.23 9.63
CA GLY A 92 -0.67 9.99 9.37
C GLY A 92 -1.56 10.08 8.13
N THR A 93 -2.36 11.14 8.01
CA THR A 93 -3.21 11.35 6.84
C THR A 93 -2.41 11.56 5.56
N THR A 94 -1.26 12.24 5.64
CA THR A 94 -0.39 12.47 4.47
C THR A 94 0.20 11.16 3.97
N VAL A 95 0.76 10.33 4.87
CA VAL A 95 1.33 9.03 4.50
C VAL A 95 0.24 8.09 3.94
N CYS A 96 -0.92 7.99 4.61
CA CYS A 96 -2.03 7.19 4.10
C CYS A 96 -2.51 7.69 2.74
N GLY A 97 -2.61 9.01 2.55
CA GLY A 97 -3.00 9.62 1.28
C GLY A 97 -2.02 9.28 0.15
N LEU A 98 -0.72 9.35 0.41
CA LEU A 98 0.32 8.98 -0.55
C LEU A 98 0.26 7.50 -0.91
N LEU A 99 0.14 6.61 0.08
CA LEU A 99 0.02 5.17 -0.15
C LEU A 99 -1.22 4.84 -1.00
N LEU A 100 -2.35 5.48 -0.73
CA LEU A 100 -3.57 5.30 -1.53
C LEU A 100 -3.43 5.88 -2.94
N ALA A 101 -2.74 7.01 -3.11
CA ALA A 101 -2.48 7.59 -4.43
C ALA A 101 -1.61 6.65 -5.29
N VAL A 102 -0.54 6.09 -4.71
CA VAL A 102 0.31 5.09 -5.37
C VAL A 102 -0.50 3.83 -5.69
N ALA A 103 -1.34 3.38 -4.75
CA ALA A 103 -2.17 2.21 -4.97
C ALA A 103 -3.17 2.41 -6.13
N ALA A 104 -3.80 3.59 -6.19
CA ALA A 104 -4.72 3.94 -7.27
C ALA A 104 -4.02 4.02 -8.64
N TYR A 105 -2.84 4.63 -8.69
CA TYR A 105 -2.01 4.64 -9.89
C TYR A 105 -1.68 3.21 -10.34
N ARG A 106 -1.25 2.34 -9.41
CA ARG A 106 -0.99 0.92 -9.70
C ARG A 106 -2.23 0.20 -10.20
N SER A 107 -3.39 0.38 -9.56
CA SER A 107 -4.63 -0.23 -10.05
C SER A 107 -4.90 0.17 -11.49
N TYR A 108 -4.70 1.45 -11.83
CA TYR A 108 -4.87 1.95 -13.19
C TYR A 108 -3.91 1.29 -14.20
N THR A 109 -2.65 1.08 -13.83
CA THR A 109 -1.68 0.41 -14.73
C THR A 109 -1.95 -1.09 -14.91
N LEU A 110 -2.52 -1.75 -13.90
CA LEU A 110 -2.84 -3.18 -13.97
C LEU A 110 -4.10 -3.51 -14.79
N ILE A 111 -5.07 -2.59 -14.92
CA ILE A 111 -6.32 -2.81 -15.67
C ILE A 111 -6.13 -3.45 -17.05
N PRO A 112 -5.23 -2.95 -17.94
CA PRO A 112 -5.06 -3.55 -19.25
C PRO A 112 -4.45 -4.96 -19.19
N MET A 113 -3.60 -5.27 -18.21
CA MET A 113 -3.04 -6.61 -18.02
C MET A 113 -4.11 -7.61 -17.54
N LEU A 114 -4.99 -7.18 -16.63
CA LEU A 114 -6.07 -8.03 -16.10
C LEU A 114 -7.04 -8.50 -17.20
N LYS A 115 -7.20 -7.72 -18.27
CA LYS A 115 -8.01 -8.13 -19.44
C LYS A 115 -7.44 -9.35 -20.17
N CYS A 116 -6.15 -9.61 -20.04
CA CYS A 116 -5.49 -10.78 -20.62
C CYS A 116 -5.60 -12.03 -19.73
N GLY A 117 -6.11 -11.92 -18.50
CA GLY A 117 -6.25 -13.07 -17.60
C GLY A 117 -4.91 -13.79 -17.39
N HIS A 118 -4.88 -15.10 -17.59
CA HIS A 118 -3.68 -15.92 -17.37
C HIS A 118 -2.78 -16.04 -18.62
N ASN A 119 -3.12 -15.34 -19.71
CA ASN A 119 -2.35 -15.38 -20.95
C ASN A 119 -1.05 -14.57 -20.83
N ALA A 120 -0.08 -14.86 -21.69
CA ALA A 120 1.14 -14.06 -21.76
C ALA A 120 0.82 -12.65 -22.28
N VAL A 121 1.59 -11.66 -21.84
CA VAL A 121 1.42 -10.26 -22.21
C VAL A 121 2.66 -9.72 -22.91
N ALA A 122 2.44 -8.88 -23.93
CA ALA A 122 3.48 -8.08 -24.56
C ALA A 122 3.07 -6.61 -24.53
N ARG A 123 3.93 -5.74 -24.00
CA ARG A 123 3.69 -4.30 -23.96
C ARG A 123 4.02 -3.69 -25.32
N GLN A 124 3.08 -2.94 -25.88
CA GLN A 124 3.25 -2.23 -27.14
C GLN A 124 3.82 -0.81 -26.92
N PRO A 125 4.43 -0.19 -27.95
CA PRO A 125 5.01 1.16 -27.86
C PRO A 125 4.02 2.26 -27.42
N GLY A 126 2.71 2.03 -27.59
CA GLY A 126 1.63 2.92 -27.14
C GLY A 126 1.18 2.71 -25.69
N GLY A 127 1.82 1.80 -24.93
CA GLY A 127 1.45 1.46 -23.55
C GLY A 127 0.26 0.50 -23.43
N SER A 128 -0.32 0.06 -24.54
CA SER A 128 -1.28 -1.05 -24.59
C SER A 128 -0.59 -2.39 -24.35
N TYR A 129 -1.36 -3.39 -23.94
CA TYR A 129 -0.91 -4.78 -23.78
C TYR A 129 -1.62 -5.67 -24.80
N GLU A 130 -0.83 -6.52 -25.45
CA GLU A 130 -1.33 -7.55 -26.36
C GLU A 130 -1.33 -8.89 -25.64
N CYS A 131 -2.49 -9.55 -25.61
CA CYS A 131 -2.64 -10.87 -25.02
C CYS A 131 -2.22 -11.94 -26.03
N ARG A 132 -1.39 -12.88 -25.60
CA ARG A 132 -0.96 -14.01 -26.42
C ARG A 132 -1.21 -15.31 -25.65
N ASP A 133 -1.89 -16.24 -26.30
CA ASP A 133 -1.96 -17.61 -25.82
C ASP A 133 -0.53 -18.18 -25.78
N ARG A 134 -0.26 -18.98 -24.75
CA ARG A 134 1.04 -19.63 -24.59
C ARG A 134 1.09 -20.93 -25.37
#